data_AF-A0A2D4XGE6-F1
#
_entry.id   AF-A0A2D4XGE6-F1
#
_cell.length_a   1.000
_cell.length_b   1.000
_cell.length_c   1.000
_cell.angle_alpha   90.00
_cell.angle_beta   90.00
_cell.angle_gamma   90.00
#
_symmetry.space_group_name_H-M   'P 1'
#
loop_
_entity.id
_entity.type
_entity.pdbx_description
1 polymer ?
#
loop_
_entity_poly.entity_id
_entity_poly.type
_entity_poly.pdbx_seq_one_letter_code
_entity_poly.pdbx_strand_id
1 'polypeptide(L)'
;MDITITITDTEAKCLDRICIDKSVWIHNAAIARAYKESKEIRRILMEHCNANDIAMAVGEAAQVSQAFELGIVETAAKSIEKAESEKPK
;
A
#
# COMPACT_ATOMS: atom_id res chain seq x y z
N MET A 1 -5.01 8.11 11.17
CA MET A 1 -4.82 9.08 10.07
C MET A 1 -6.14 9.16 9.35
N ASP A 2 -6.68 10.36 9.17
CA ASP A 2 -7.94 10.58 8.48
C ASP A 2 -7.68 11.12 7.08
N ILE A 3 -8.45 10.64 6.09
CA ILE A 3 -8.37 11.08 4.71
C ILE A 3 -9.74 11.66 4.33
N THR A 4 -9.77 12.97 4.06
CA THR A 4 -10.96 13.65 3.53
C THR A 4 -10.85 13.74 2.02
N ILE A 5 -11.93 13.38 1.32
CA ILE A 5 -12.04 13.54 -0.12
C ILE A 5 -13.25 14.42 -0.45
N THR A 6 -13.09 15.26 -1.46
CA THR A 6 -14.18 16.03 -2.06
C THR A 6 -14.44 15.46 -3.44
N ILE A 7 -15.68 15.07 -3.70
CA ILE A 7 -16.14 14.62 -5.01
C ILE A 7 -17.15 15.61 -5.57
N THR A 8 -17.20 15.72 -6.89
CA THR A 8 -18.20 16.53 -7.59
C THR A 8 -19.59 15.92 -7.49
N ASP A 9 -20.62 16.72 -7.71
CA ASP A 9 -22.01 16.24 -7.78
C ASP A 9 -22.21 15.15 -8.85
N THR A 10 -21.48 15.24 -9.96
CA THR A 10 -21.52 14.25 -11.04
C THR A 10 -20.94 12.92 -10.56
N GLU A 11 -19.79 12.93 -9.88
CA GLU A 11 -19.19 11.71 -9.31
C GLU A 11 -20.07 11.11 -8.21
N ALA A 12 -20.69 11.94 -7.37
CA ALA A 12 -21.64 11.49 -6.36
C ALA A 12 -22.82 10.73 -6.99
N LYS A 13 -23.41 11.25 -8.08
CA LYS A 13 -24.47 10.59 -8.85
C LYS A 13 -24.02 9.30 -9.51
N CYS A 14 -22.78 9.24 -10.01
CA CYS A 14 -22.23 7.99 -10.54
C CYS A 14 -22.09 6.93 -9.44
N LEU A 15 -21.67 7.33 -8.23
CA LEU A 15 -21.55 6.43 -7.09
C LEU A 15 -22.90 5.95 -6.56
N ASP A 16 -23.95 6.79 -6.60
CA ASP A 16 -25.33 6.39 -6.24
C ASP A 16 -25.81 5.14 -6.99
N ARG A 17 -25.29 4.89 -8.20
CA ARG A 17 -25.64 3.71 -9.00
C ARG A 17 -24.98 2.41 -8.50
N ILE A 18 -23.84 2.49 -7.81
CA ILE A 18 -22.99 1.32 -7.49
C ILE A 18 -22.78 1.10 -6.00
N CYS A 19 -23.13 2.07 -5.14
CA CYS A 19 -22.97 1.94 -3.70
C CYS A 19 -24.15 2.53 -2.94
N ILE A 20 -24.52 1.89 -1.83
CA ILE A 20 -25.59 2.35 -0.93
C ILE A 20 -25.09 3.54 -0.11
N ASP A 21 -23.88 3.42 0.44
CA ASP A 21 -23.20 4.47 1.19
C ASP A 21 -21.83 4.73 0.56
N LYS A 22 -21.65 5.96 0.07
CA LYS A 22 -20.43 6.41 -0.61
C LYS A 22 -19.23 6.43 0.33
N SER A 23 -19.44 6.88 1.57
CA SER A 23 -18.37 6.99 2.57
C SER A 23 -17.85 5.61 2.96
N VAL A 24 -18.77 4.67 3.22
CA VAL A 24 -18.42 3.27 3.54
C VAL A 24 -17.72 2.61 2.35
N TRP A 25 -18.21 2.80 1.13
CA TRP A 25 -17.60 2.22 -0.06
C TRP A 25 -16.17 2.72 -0.28
N ILE A 26 -15.96 4.03 -0.18
CA ILE A 26 -14.65 4.67 -0.35
C ILE A 26 -13.69 4.22 0.75
N HIS A 27 -14.15 4.19 1.99
CA HIS A 27 -13.35 3.72 3.12
C HIS A 27 -12.91 2.27 2.91
N ASN A 28 -13.85 1.38 2.55
CA ASN A 28 -13.54 -0.03 2.30
C ASN A 28 -12.58 -0.22 1.12
N ALA A 29 -12.70 0.58 0.05
CA ALA A 29 -11.77 0.53 -1.06
C ALA A 29 -10.33 0.83 -0.63
N ALA A 30 -10.14 1.86 0.21
CA ALA A 30 -8.83 2.22 0.75
C ALA A 30 -8.27 1.11 1.67
N ILE A 31 -9.07 0.61 2.61
CA ILE A 31 -8.66 -0.44 3.56
C ILE A 31 -8.32 -1.74 2.83
N ALA A 32 -9.14 -2.16 1.86
CA ALA A 32 -8.89 -3.38 1.09
C ALA A 32 -7.59 -3.28 0.29
N ARG A 33 -7.30 -2.11 -0.31
CA ARG A 33 -6.04 -1.91 -1.04
C ARG A 33 -4.83 -1.94 -0.11
N ALA A 34 -4.92 -1.30 1.06
CA ALA A 34 -3.87 -1.30 2.07
C ALA A 34 -3.58 -2.72 2.61
N TYR A 35 -4.64 -3.50 2.88
CA TYR A 35 -4.51 -4.88 3.32
C TYR A 35 -3.84 -5.78 2.28
N LYS A 36 -4.16 -5.59 0.99
CA LYS A 36 -3.47 -6.33 -0.08
C LYS A 36 -1.97 -6.01 -0.10
N GLU A 37 -1.62 -4.74 0.06
CA GLU A 37 -0.23 -4.31 0.05
C GLU A 37 0.53 -4.80 1.30
N SER A 38 -0.10 -4.80 2.48
CA SER A 38 0.53 -5.30 3.71
C SER A 38 0.87 -6.78 3.62
N LYS A 39 0.08 -7.58 2.89
CA LYS A 39 0.41 -8.98 2.59
C LYS A 39 1.64 -9.11 1.70
N GLU A 40 1.72 -8.30 0.65
CA GLU A 40 2.82 -8.35 -0.29
C GLU A 40 4.14 -7.93 0.35
N ILE A 41 4.14 -6.83 1.11
CA ILE A 41 5.31 -6.37 1.86
C ILE A 41 5.81 -7.47 2.82
N ARG A 42 4.90 -8.13 3.53
CA ARG A 42 5.27 -9.24 4.42
C ARG A 42 5.80 -10.46 3.69
N ARG A 43 5.27 -10.77 2.50
CA ARG A 43 5.81 -11.84 1.64
C ARG A 43 7.26 -11.54 1.27
N ILE A 44 7.54 -10.31 0.83
CA ILE A 44 8.89 -9.85 0.49
C ILE A 44 9.83 -9.93 1.71
N LEU A 45 9.37 -9.46 2.87
CA LEU A 45 10.13 -9.59 4.12
C LEU A 45 10.45 -11.04 4.45
N MET A 46 9.45 -11.92 4.38
CA MET A 46 9.63 -13.34 4.69
C MET A 46 10.67 -13.99 3.79
N GLU A 47 10.61 -13.73 2.48
CA GLU A 47 11.59 -14.25 1.53
C GLU A 47 12.99 -13.72 1.82
N HIS A 48 13.13 -12.41 2.05
CA HIS A 48 14.41 -11.80 2.38
C HIS A 48 14.99 -12.32 3.69
N CYS A 49 14.20 -12.36 4.76
CA CYS A 49 14.65 -12.82 6.07
C CYS A 49 15.08 -14.29 6.05
N ASN A 50 14.29 -15.16 5.41
CA ASN A 50 14.62 -16.58 5.31
C ASN A 50 15.85 -16.84 4.44
N ALA A 51 16.06 -16.04 3.38
CA ALA A 51 17.23 -16.19 2.51
C ALA A 51 18.55 -15.71 3.13
N ASN A 52 18.48 -14.87 4.17
CA ASN A 52 19.64 -14.22 4.79
C ASN A 52 19.79 -14.55 6.29
N ASP A 53 19.05 -15.55 6.80
CA ASP A 53 19.02 -15.95 8.21
C ASP A 53 18.74 -14.79 9.19
N ILE A 54 17.89 -13.84 8.78
CA ILE A 54 17.50 -12.67 9.58
C ILE A 54 16.22 -13.00 10.36
N ALA A 55 16.21 -12.68 11.66
CA ALA A 55 15.01 -12.81 12.49
C ALA A 55 13.90 -11.85 12.03
N MET A 56 12.71 -12.39 11.83
CA MET A 56 11.54 -11.61 11.44
C MET A 56 10.81 -11.07 12.67
N ALA A 57 10.36 -9.82 12.60
CA ALA A 57 9.52 -9.21 13.62
C ALA A 57 8.18 -9.98 13.75
N VAL A 58 7.60 -9.92 14.95
CA VAL A 58 6.30 -10.53 15.25
C VAL A 58 5.21 -9.46 15.18
N GLY A 59 4.14 -9.75 14.42
CA GLY A 59 3.01 -8.85 14.24
C GLY A 59 3.07 -8.07 12.92
N GLU A 60 1.91 -7.87 12.30
CA GLU A 60 1.82 -7.31 10.94
C GLU A 60 2.46 -5.93 10.81
N ALA A 61 2.18 -5.01 11.73
CA ALA A 61 2.73 -3.67 11.69
C ALA A 61 4.26 -3.67 11.82
N ALA A 62 4.80 -4.46 12.74
CA ALA A 62 6.25 -4.56 12.96
C ALA A 62 6.96 -5.16 11.75
N GLN A 63 6.36 -6.14 11.08
CA GLN A 63 6.89 -6.71 9.85
C GLN A 63 6.91 -5.69 8.70
N VAL A 64 5.82 -4.93 8.51
CA VAL A 64 5.80 -3.86 7.50
C VAL A 64 6.90 -2.83 7.79
N SER A 65 7.06 -2.39 9.04
CA SER A 65 8.15 -1.48 9.44
C SER A 65 9.53 -2.06 9.15
N GLN A 66 9.77 -3.31 9.55
CA GLN A 66 11.06 -3.98 9.33
C GLN A 66 11.42 -4.03 7.84
N ALA A 67 10.45 -4.27 6.96
CA ALA A 67 10.69 -4.30 5.52
C ALA A 67 11.17 -2.94 4.96
N PHE A 68 10.60 -1.84 5.44
CA PHE A 68 11.06 -0.50 5.08
C PHE A 68 12.43 -0.16 5.70
N GLU A 69 12.68 -0.59 6.94
CA GLU A 69 13.96 -0.38 7.64
C GLU A 69 15.12 -1.12 6.96
N LEU A 70 14.87 -2.35 6.50
CA LEU A 70 15.83 -3.13 5.71
C LEU A 70 16.01 -2.61 4.27
N GLY A 71 15.18 -1.66 3.83
CA GLY A 71 15.22 -1.09 2.48
C GLY A 71 14.86 -2.08 1.37
N ILE A 72 14.20 -3.20 1.71
CA ILE A 72 13.79 -4.23 0.74
C ILE A 72 12.46 -3.91 0.06
N VAL A 73 11.73 -2.93 0.61
CA VAL A 73 10.59 -2.27 -0.03
C VAL A 73 10.80 -0.76 0.03
N GLU A 74 10.31 -0.07 -0.98
CA GLU A 74 10.44 1.37 -1.10
C GLU A 74 9.07 2.03 -1.33
N THR A 75 8.99 3.32 -1.06
CA THR A 75 7.82 4.12 -1.43
C THR A 75 7.68 4.18 -2.95
N ALA A 76 6.45 4.24 -3.45
CA ALA A 76 6.18 4.38 -4.89
C ALA A 76 6.95 5.56 -5.54
N ALA A 77 7.11 6.69 -4.83
CA ALA A 77 7.89 7.83 -5.31
C ALA A 77 9.35 7.45 -5.62
N LYS A 78 10.06 6.86 -4.66
CA LYS A 78 11.43 6.35 -4.83
C LYS A 78 11.54 5.33 -5.98
N SER A 79 10.57 4.42 -6.08
CA SER A 79 10.56 3.43 -7.16
C SER A 79 10.42 4.07 -8.54
N ILE A 80 9.63 5.14 -8.66
CA ILE A 80 9.49 5.92 -9.91
C ILE A 80 10.78 6.67 -10.23
N GLU A 81 11.36 7.37 -9.26
CA GLU A 81 12.63 8.11 -9.43
C GLU A 81 13.75 7.19 -9.93
N LYS A 82 13.89 6.01 -9.33
CA LYS A 82 14.87 5.00 -9.74
C LYS A 82 14.62 4.55 -11.19
N ALA A 83 13.38 4.20 -11.53
CA ALA A 83 13.02 3.77 -12.87
C ALA A 83 13.27 4.86 -13.93
N GLU A 84 13.12 6.14 -13.58
CA GLU A 84 13.45 7.25 -14.48
C GLU A 84 14.96 7.42 -14.67
N SER A 85 15.75 7.24 -13.61
CA SER A 85 17.22 7.33 -13.67
C SER A 85 17.87 6.22 -14.50
N GLU A 86 17.21 5.07 -14.63
CA GLU A 86 17.69 3.88 -15.34
C GLU A 86 17.29 3.87 -16.84
N LYS A 87 16.46 4.82 -17.31
CA LYS A 87 16.08 4.90 -18.72
C LYS A 87 17.33 5.17 -19.60
N PRO A 88 17.56 4.37 -20.66
CA PRO A 88 18.63 4.64 -21.61
C PRO A 88 18.44 6.04 -22.24
N LYS A 89 19.53 6.80 -22.32
CA LYS A 89 19.55 8.10 -23.01
C LYS A 89 19.32 7.96 -24.50
#